data_AF-U7NLZ5-F1
#
_entry.id   AF-U7NLZ5-F1
#
_cell.length_a   1.000
_cell.length_b   1.000
_cell.length_c   1.000
_cell.angle_alpha   90.00
_cell.angle_beta   90.00
_cell.angle_gamma   90.00
#
_symmetry.space_group_name_H-M   'P 1'
#
loop_
_entity.id
_entity.type
_entity.pdbx_description
1 polymer ?
#
loop_
_entity_poly.entity_id
_entity_poly.type
_entity_poly.pdbx_seq_one_letter_code
_entity_poly.pdbx_strand_id
1 'polypeptide(L)'
;MDFELAQACATSEAARELANDAPLLFILAVDHARKQSWSLEAFNAFLAGKRSDILKAVGLPGSRSLVRLVRRLALSPLLPWELEDIRAALQNSEYLALMRHHPQLHVSHLRLLNRVRQPLWPGLLNLVDEHTSAVELSWLCRMIRDTLAMAGRNEQVLAGIHSREALQAQHDRLVERFNRANSRNSEEKRQDLAKELSEEHGDYPKPPLAPIEGIEPLRSWLELLEEGATMRHCVGSYDVPVALGEVFIYRMIHPERLTI
;
A
#
# COMPACT_ATOMS: atom_id res chain seq x y z
N MET A 1 -9.91 22.96 -6.95
CA MET A 1 -9.38 22.14 -8.06
C MET A 1 -10.51 21.73 -8.98
N ASP A 2 -11.61 21.21 -8.43
CA ASP A 2 -12.76 20.74 -9.22
C ASP A 2 -13.36 21.84 -10.12
N PHE A 3 -13.47 23.07 -9.62
CA PHE A 3 -13.94 24.22 -10.41
C PHE A 3 -12.97 24.58 -11.53
N GLU A 4 -11.67 24.57 -11.26
CA GLU A 4 -10.61 24.88 -12.23
C GLU A 4 -10.56 23.85 -13.37
N LEU A 5 -10.78 22.56 -13.06
CA LEU A 5 -10.88 21.48 -14.05
C LEU A 5 -12.09 21.70 -14.98
N ALA A 6 -13.26 21.97 -14.40
CA ALA A 6 -14.49 22.22 -15.17
C ALA A 6 -14.37 23.49 -16.03
N GLN A 7 -13.82 24.57 -15.47
CA GLN A 7 -13.60 25.82 -16.18
C GLN A 7 -12.61 25.67 -17.35
N ALA A 8 -11.53 24.91 -17.17
CA ALA A 8 -10.59 24.60 -18.23
C ALA A 8 -11.29 23.85 -19.38
N CYS A 9 -12.08 22.81 -19.09
CA CYS A 9 -12.84 22.09 -20.12
C CYS A 9 -13.92 22.96 -20.79
N ALA A 10 -14.53 23.90 -20.08
CA ALA A 10 -15.52 24.80 -20.67
C ALA A 10 -14.89 25.78 -21.68
N THR A 11 -13.66 26.24 -21.41
CA THR A 11 -13.04 27.36 -22.13
C THR A 11 -11.95 26.95 -23.12
N SER A 12 -11.49 25.70 -23.10
CA SER A 12 -10.36 25.23 -23.91
C SER A 12 -10.64 23.90 -24.58
N GLU A 13 -10.49 23.86 -25.91
CA GLU A 13 -10.60 22.61 -26.68
C GLU A 13 -9.48 21.63 -26.33
N ALA A 14 -8.25 22.12 -26.17
CA ALA A 14 -7.11 21.32 -25.76
C ALA A 14 -7.31 20.70 -24.36
N ALA A 15 -7.96 21.42 -23.44
CA ALA A 15 -8.33 20.86 -22.13
C ALA A 15 -9.33 19.72 -22.26
N ARG A 16 -10.39 19.88 -23.08
CA ARG A 16 -11.36 18.81 -23.31
C ARG A 16 -10.73 17.58 -23.95
N GLU A 17 -9.87 17.80 -24.95
CA GLU A 17 -9.14 16.70 -25.60
C GLU A 17 -8.31 15.93 -24.58
N LEU A 18 -7.52 16.65 -23.76
CA LEU A 18 -6.66 16.02 -22.76
C LEU A 18 -7.46 15.35 -21.63
N ALA A 19 -8.57 15.95 -21.20
CA ALA A 19 -9.45 15.39 -20.18
C ALA A 19 -10.11 14.08 -20.64
N ASN A 20 -10.46 13.96 -21.93
CA ASN A 20 -11.02 12.74 -22.49
C ASN A 20 -9.95 11.68 -22.79
N ASP A 21 -8.79 12.10 -23.29
CA ASP A 21 -7.74 11.17 -23.74
C ASP A 21 -6.84 10.68 -22.61
N ALA A 22 -6.42 11.58 -21.73
CA ALA A 22 -5.49 11.31 -20.63
C ALA A 22 -5.90 12.09 -19.37
N PRO A 23 -7.01 11.70 -18.70
CA PRO A 23 -7.58 12.42 -17.58
C PRO A 23 -6.57 12.74 -16.46
N LEU A 24 -5.69 11.80 -16.12
CA LEU A 24 -4.67 12.01 -15.10
C LEU A 24 -3.66 13.09 -15.49
N LEU A 25 -3.23 13.10 -16.77
CA LEU A 25 -2.30 14.11 -17.26
C LEU A 25 -2.94 15.50 -17.26
N PHE A 26 -4.23 15.59 -17.57
CA PHE A 26 -4.98 16.83 -17.47
C PHE A 26 -5.03 17.36 -16.03
N ILE A 27 -5.33 16.50 -15.04
CA ILE A 27 -5.36 16.91 -13.62
C ILE A 27 -3.98 17.42 -13.18
N LEU A 28 -2.90 16.71 -13.52
CA LEU A 28 -1.54 17.12 -13.19
C LEU A 28 -1.16 18.44 -13.86
N ALA A 29 -1.58 18.67 -15.11
CA ALA A 29 -1.35 19.90 -15.84
C ALA A 29 -2.06 21.10 -15.21
N VAL A 30 -3.33 20.93 -14.80
CA VAL A 30 -4.11 21.97 -14.11
C VAL A 30 -3.52 22.29 -12.74
N ASP A 31 -3.14 21.28 -11.96
CA ASP A 31 -2.49 21.51 -10.66
C ASP A 31 -1.16 22.27 -10.82
N HIS A 32 -0.36 21.92 -11.84
CA HIS A 32 0.88 22.63 -12.16
C HIS A 32 0.64 24.07 -12.57
N ALA A 33 -0.26 24.33 -13.51
CA ALA A 33 -0.59 25.68 -13.98
C ALA A 33 -1.10 26.57 -12.84
N ARG A 34 -1.92 26.01 -11.94
CA ARG A 34 -2.41 26.69 -10.73
C ARG A 34 -1.26 27.11 -9.82
N LYS A 35 -0.32 26.20 -9.55
CA LYS A 35 0.88 26.49 -8.72
C LYS A 35 1.79 27.55 -9.33
N GLN A 36 1.79 27.71 -10.66
CA GLN A 36 2.57 28.71 -11.37
C GLN A 36 1.80 30.01 -11.68
N SER A 37 0.52 30.10 -11.27
CA SER A 37 -0.35 31.27 -11.49
C SER A 37 -0.39 31.75 -12.96
N TRP A 38 -0.47 30.81 -13.90
CA TRP A 38 -0.47 31.14 -15.33
C TRP A 38 -1.71 31.91 -15.80
N SER A 39 -1.53 32.71 -16.84
CA SER A 39 -2.65 33.27 -17.61
C SER A 39 -3.38 32.17 -18.41
N LEU A 40 -4.63 32.44 -18.78
CA LEU A 40 -5.42 31.51 -19.61
C LEU A 40 -4.76 31.22 -20.96
N GLU A 41 -4.14 32.22 -21.57
CA GLU A 41 -3.42 32.08 -22.84
C GLU A 41 -2.20 31.15 -22.71
N ALA A 42 -1.36 31.37 -21.70
CA ALA A 42 -0.20 30.53 -21.44
C ALA A 42 -0.61 29.08 -21.11
N PHE A 43 -1.67 28.92 -20.34
CA PHE A 43 -2.24 27.61 -20.02
C PHE A 43 -2.75 26.88 -21.27
N ASN A 44 -3.49 27.56 -22.15
CA ASN A 44 -3.98 26.97 -23.39
C ASN A 44 -2.85 26.57 -24.34
N ALA A 45 -1.84 27.43 -24.50
CA ALA A 45 -0.66 27.10 -25.29
C ALA A 45 0.09 25.88 -24.72
N PHE A 46 0.19 25.77 -23.39
CA PHE A 46 0.78 24.62 -22.73
C PHE A 46 0.01 23.32 -22.99
N LEU A 47 -1.31 23.33 -22.83
CA LEU A 47 -2.16 22.16 -23.06
C LEU A 47 -2.16 21.69 -24.52
N ALA A 48 -2.06 22.62 -25.47
CA ALA A 48 -1.95 22.32 -26.90
C ALA A 48 -0.60 21.68 -27.28
N GLY A 49 0.39 21.73 -26.38
CA GLY A 49 1.72 21.18 -26.58
C GLY A 49 1.79 19.65 -26.69
N LYS A 50 3.01 19.14 -26.85
CA LYS A 50 3.26 17.69 -26.87
C LYS A 50 3.08 17.14 -25.45
N ARG A 51 2.42 15.98 -25.35
CA ARG A 51 2.08 15.34 -24.07
C ARG A 51 3.35 14.96 -23.28
N SER A 52 4.44 14.64 -23.97
CA SER A 52 5.75 14.42 -23.37
C SER A 52 6.34 15.67 -22.72
N ASP A 53 6.06 16.86 -23.27
CA ASP A 53 6.57 18.13 -22.73
C ASP A 53 5.72 18.58 -21.54
N ILE A 54 4.41 18.32 -21.58
CA ILE A 54 3.52 18.45 -20.42
C ILE A 54 4.04 17.58 -19.26
N LEU A 55 4.35 16.30 -19.51
CA LEU A 55 4.93 15.42 -18.49
C LEU A 55 6.20 16.01 -17.85
N LYS A 56 7.13 16.53 -18.66
CA LYS A 56 8.36 17.17 -18.15
C LYS A 56 8.07 18.38 -17.27
N ALA A 57 7.16 19.24 -17.70
CA ALA A 57 6.79 20.43 -16.96
C ALA A 57 6.19 20.08 -15.58
N VAL A 58 5.38 19.01 -15.52
CA VAL A 58 4.86 18.48 -14.25
C VAL A 58 5.90 17.61 -13.48
N GLY A 59 7.17 17.65 -13.84
CA GLY A 59 8.25 16.94 -13.13
C GLY A 59 8.29 15.43 -13.35
N LEU A 60 7.64 14.92 -14.40
CA LEU A 60 7.65 13.50 -14.77
C LEU A 60 8.57 13.23 -15.96
N PRO A 61 9.04 11.98 -16.16
CA PRO A 61 9.80 11.61 -17.34
C PRO A 61 9.02 11.86 -18.64
N GLY A 62 9.49 12.76 -19.50
CA GLY A 62 8.87 13.08 -20.80
C GLY A 62 9.02 12.03 -21.88
N SER A 63 8.82 10.75 -21.56
CA SER A 63 8.98 9.63 -22.48
C SER A 63 7.67 9.25 -23.16
N ARG A 64 7.73 8.75 -24.40
CA ARG A 64 6.55 8.24 -25.11
C ARG A 64 5.91 7.05 -24.38
N SER A 65 6.70 6.22 -23.70
CA SER A 65 6.21 5.11 -22.90
C SER A 65 5.37 5.58 -21.72
N LEU A 66 5.82 6.63 -21.00
CA LEU A 66 5.06 7.16 -19.87
C LEU A 66 3.76 7.83 -20.35
N VAL A 67 3.79 8.56 -21.48
CA VAL A 67 2.55 9.11 -22.09
C VAL A 67 1.54 7.99 -22.34
N ARG A 68 1.94 6.88 -22.96
CA ARG A 68 1.05 5.74 -23.22
C ARG A 68 0.53 5.08 -21.94
N LEU A 69 1.36 4.99 -20.90
CA LEU A 69 0.98 4.41 -19.62
C LEU A 69 -0.03 5.31 -18.89
N VAL A 70 0.24 6.62 -18.80
CA VAL A 70 -0.65 7.59 -18.16
C VAL A 70 -2.00 7.67 -18.86
N ARG A 71 -2.02 7.59 -20.19
CA ARG A 71 -3.25 7.53 -20.99
C ARG A 71 -4.15 6.33 -20.64
N ARG A 72 -3.55 5.22 -20.21
CA ARG A 72 -4.28 3.98 -19.86
C ARG A 72 -4.78 3.95 -18.43
N LEU A 73 -4.34 4.87 -17.57
CA LEU A 73 -4.74 4.91 -16.17
C LEU A 73 -6.16 5.46 -16.05
N ALA A 74 -7.11 4.58 -15.76
CA ALA A 74 -8.42 4.98 -15.31
C ALA A 74 -8.35 5.60 -13.91
N LEU A 75 -9.12 6.67 -13.72
CA LEU A 75 -9.20 7.40 -12.47
C LEU A 75 -10.18 6.70 -11.51
N SER A 76 -9.88 6.77 -10.22
CA SER A 76 -10.84 6.61 -9.14
C SER A 76 -10.85 7.92 -8.34
N PRO A 77 -11.83 8.20 -7.45
CA PRO A 77 -11.87 9.46 -6.70
C PRO A 77 -10.50 9.81 -6.10
N LEU A 78 -9.95 10.99 -6.43
CA LEU A 78 -8.65 11.47 -5.99
C LEU A 78 -8.81 12.64 -5.03
N LEU A 79 -8.04 12.60 -3.94
CA LEU A 79 -7.90 13.73 -3.03
C LEU A 79 -6.67 14.56 -3.43
N PRO A 80 -6.69 15.89 -3.23
CA PRO A 80 -5.61 16.77 -3.72
C PRO A 80 -4.19 16.38 -3.24
N TRP A 81 -4.07 15.84 -2.02
CA TRP A 81 -2.78 15.42 -1.47
C TRP A 81 -2.24 14.14 -2.12
N GLU A 82 -3.09 13.29 -2.70
CA GLU A 82 -2.68 12.06 -3.37
C GLU A 82 -1.99 12.31 -4.71
N LEU A 83 -2.11 13.51 -5.27
CA LEU A 83 -1.46 13.85 -6.53
C LEU A 83 0.07 13.82 -6.43
N GLU A 84 0.63 14.22 -5.28
CA GLU A 84 2.07 14.14 -5.07
C GLU A 84 2.55 12.69 -4.89
N ASP A 85 1.76 11.85 -4.21
CA ASP A 85 2.02 10.41 -4.11
C ASP A 85 2.00 9.73 -5.48
N ILE A 86 1.03 10.10 -6.33
CA ILE A 86 0.94 9.60 -7.70
C ILE A 86 2.12 10.08 -8.53
N ARG A 87 2.52 11.35 -8.41
CA ARG A 87 3.70 11.89 -9.10
C ARG A 87 4.96 11.11 -8.71
N ALA A 88 5.16 10.87 -7.42
CA ALA A 88 6.29 10.09 -6.90
C ALA A 88 6.27 8.65 -7.44
N ALA A 89 5.12 7.99 -7.45
CA ALA A 89 4.98 6.64 -8.01
C ALA A 89 5.29 6.59 -9.51
N LEU A 90 4.87 7.59 -10.29
CA LEU A 90 5.15 7.70 -11.73
C LEU A 90 6.60 8.04 -12.06
N GLN A 91 7.40 8.50 -11.09
CA GLN A 91 8.84 8.68 -11.24
C GLN A 91 9.62 7.37 -11.01
N ASN A 92 9.03 6.39 -10.31
CA ASN A 92 9.70 5.14 -9.99
C ASN A 92 9.69 4.17 -11.20
N SER A 93 10.87 3.93 -11.78
CA SER A 93 11.00 3.09 -12.97
C SER A 93 10.64 1.61 -12.75
N GLU A 94 10.79 1.09 -11.53
CA GLU A 94 10.42 -0.29 -11.20
C GLU A 94 8.90 -0.45 -11.18
N TYR A 95 8.19 0.53 -10.61
CA TYR A 95 6.73 0.56 -10.61
C TYR A 95 6.17 0.61 -12.04
N LEU A 96 6.76 1.46 -12.88
CA LEU A 96 6.40 1.54 -14.29
C LEU A 96 6.67 0.23 -15.05
N ALA A 97 7.72 -0.50 -14.70
CA ALA A 97 8.04 -1.79 -15.30
C ALA A 97 6.97 -2.84 -14.97
N LEU A 98 6.53 -2.91 -13.71
CA LEU A 98 5.47 -3.82 -13.26
C LEU A 98 4.13 -3.56 -13.97
N MET A 99 3.76 -2.29 -14.13
CA MET A 99 2.48 -1.90 -14.75
C MET A 99 2.45 -2.00 -16.27
N ARG A 100 3.61 -2.08 -16.93
CA ARG A 100 3.73 -1.97 -18.41
C ARG A 100 2.79 -2.90 -19.15
N HIS A 101 2.67 -4.14 -18.69
CA HIS A 101 1.93 -5.22 -19.36
C HIS A 101 0.56 -5.52 -18.73
N HIS A 102 0.21 -4.90 -17.60
CA HIS A 102 -1.07 -5.14 -16.96
C HIS A 102 -2.21 -4.56 -17.82
N PRO A 103 -3.23 -5.33 -18.24
CA PRO A 103 -4.21 -4.89 -19.24
C PRO A 103 -5.02 -3.65 -18.88
N GLN A 104 -5.54 -3.58 -17.64
CA GLN A 104 -6.46 -2.53 -17.18
C GLN A 104 -5.84 -1.76 -16.03
N LEU A 105 -5.24 -0.61 -16.34
CA LEU A 105 -4.55 0.20 -15.35
C LEU A 105 -5.50 1.18 -14.67
N HIS A 106 -5.33 1.30 -13.36
CA HIS A 106 -6.09 2.17 -12.47
C HIS A 106 -5.14 2.91 -11.53
N VAL A 107 -5.51 4.12 -11.09
CA VAL A 107 -4.75 4.88 -10.07
C VAL A 107 -4.55 4.08 -8.78
N SER A 108 -5.46 3.17 -8.44
CA SER A 108 -5.35 2.25 -7.30
C SER A 108 -4.07 1.40 -7.32
N HIS A 109 -3.52 1.08 -8.50
CA HIS A 109 -2.24 0.36 -8.62
C HIS A 109 -1.06 1.19 -8.13
N LEU A 110 -1.04 2.49 -8.46
CA LEU A 110 -0.01 3.41 -7.97
C LEU A 110 -0.11 3.56 -6.45
N ARG A 111 -1.34 3.63 -5.91
CA ARG A 111 -1.57 3.66 -4.46
C ARG A 111 -1.07 2.40 -3.77
N LEU A 112 -1.34 1.22 -4.33
CA LEU A 112 -0.84 -0.07 -3.83
C LEU A 112 0.70 -0.07 -3.79
N LEU A 113 1.34 0.23 -4.92
CA LEU A 113 2.80 0.25 -5.03
C LEU A 113 3.44 1.25 -4.05
N ASN A 114 2.88 2.46 -3.94
CA ASN A 114 3.40 3.49 -3.05
C ASN A 114 3.24 3.17 -1.55
N ARG A 115 2.24 2.36 -1.19
CA ARG A 115 2.02 1.90 0.19
C ARG A 115 2.87 0.70 0.57
N VAL A 116 3.08 -0.23 -0.37
CA VAL A 116 3.83 -1.45 -0.10
C VAL A 116 5.34 -1.21 -0.16
N ARG A 117 5.83 -0.31 -1.02
CA ARG A 117 7.24 0.17 -1.07
C ARG A 117 8.31 -0.93 -1.14
N GLN A 118 7.97 -2.10 -1.64
CA GLN A 118 8.89 -3.22 -1.84
C GLN A 118 8.56 -3.89 -3.18
N PRO A 119 9.49 -4.67 -3.74
CA PRO A 119 9.25 -5.41 -4.97
C PRO A 119 7.99 -6.28 -4.82
N LEU A 120 7.06 -6.13 -5.76
CA LEU A 120 5.85 -6.92 -5.83
C LEU A 120 5.94 -7.91 -6.97
N TRP A 121 5.44 -9.13 -6.74
CA TRP A 121 5.09 -10.02 -7.83
C TRP A 121 4.05 -9.33 -8.73
N PRO A 122 4.24 -9.25 -10.07
CA PRO A 122 3.32 -8.53 -10.95
C PRO A 122 1.86 -8.97 -10.85
N GLY A 123 1.63 -10.24 -10.50
CA GLY A 123 0.28 -10.78 -10.29
C GLY A 123 -0.51 -10.10 -9.19
N LEU A 124 0.16 -9.47 -8.21
CA LEU A 124 -0.48 -8.75 -7.10
C LEU A 124 -1.18 -7.46 -7.56
N LEU A 125 -0.86 -6.95 -8.76
CA LEU A 125 -1.60 -5.85 -9.35
C LEU A 125 -3.07 -6.23 -9.60
N ASN A 126 -3.36 -7.52 -9.85
CA ASN A 126 -4.72 -8.01 -10.05
C ASN A 126 -5.59 -7.98 -8.77
N LEU A 127 -5.02 -7.64 -7.60
CA LEU A 127 -5.75 -7.56 -6.34
C LEU A 127 -6.55 -6.25 -6.21
N VAL A 128 -6.28 -5.29 -7.08
CA VAL A 128 -6.90 -3.97 -7.06
C VAL A 128 -7.49 -3.61 -8.43
N ASP A 129 -8.55 -2.83 -8.40
CA ASP A 129 -9.31 -2.34 -9.55
C ASP A 129 -9.76 -0.88 -9.32
N GLU A 130 -10.60 -0.36 -10.22
CA GLU A 130 -11.19 0.97 -10.09
C GLU A 130 -12.13 1.14 -8.89
N HIS A 131 -12.73 0.06 -8.41
CA HIS A 131 -13.71 0.08 -7.32
C HIS A 131 -13.09 -0.15 -5.94
N THR A 132 -11.81 -0.52 -5.90
CA THR A 132 -11.07 -0.77 -4.66
C THR A 132 -11.06 0.47 -3.77
N SER A 133 -11.74 0.37 -2.64
CA SER A 133 -11.83 1.43 -1.63
C SER A 133 -10.52 1.60 -0.85
N ALA A 134 -10.40 2.73 -0.15
CA ALA A 134 -9.25 3.00 0.72
C ALA A 134 -9.11 1.96 1.86
N VAL A 135 -10.24 1.45 2.38
CA VAL A 135 -10.27 0.44 3.46
C VAL A 135 -9.77 -0.90 2.94
N GLU A 136 -10.26 -1.35 1.79
CA GLU A 136 -9.78 -2.59 1.16
C GLU A 136 -8.31 -2.51 0.79
N LEU A 137 -7.86 -1.36 0.27
CA LEU A 137 -6.45 -1.15 -0.04
C LEU A 137 -5.57 -1.22 1.23
N SER A 138 -6.01 -0.62 2.33
CA SER A 138 -5.30 -0.71 3.63
C SER A 138 -5.25 -2.15 4.13
N TRP A 139 -6.35 -2.89 4.02
CA TRP A 139 -6.39 -4.31 4.35
C TRP A 139 -5.43 -5.13 3.49
N LEU A 140 -5.41 -4.93 2.16
CA LEU A 140 -4.48 -5.61 1.25
C LEU A 140 -3.02 -5.35 1.59
N CYS A 141 -2.66 -4.09 1.84
CA CYS A 141 -1.28 -3.73 2.20
C CYS A 141 -0.85 -4.40 3.51
N ARG A 142 -1.77 -4.49 4.48
CA ARG A 142 -1.52 -5.21 5.74
C ARG A 142 -1.39 -6.72 5.50
N MET A 143 -2.32 -7.33 4.77
CA MET A 143 -2.26 -8.76 4.43
C MET A 143 -0.96 -9.16 3.73
N ILE A 144 -0.49 -8.37 2.75
CA ILE A 144 0.79 -8.61 2.06
C ILE A 144 1.95 -8.56 3.06
N ARG A 145 1.96 -7.55 3.94
CA ARG A 145 3.01 -7.37 4.96
C ARG A 145 3.04 -8.52 5.95
N ASP A 146 1.89 -8.88 6.52
CA ASP A 146 1.76 -9.95 7.50
C ASP A 146 2.15 -11.31 6.89
N THR A 147 1.75 -11.56 5.63
CA THR A 147 2.14 -12.76 4.86
C THR A 147 3.65 -12.84 4.70
N LEU A 148 4.30 -11.74 4.35
CA LEU A 148 5.76 -11.70 4.19
C LEU A 148 6.50 -11.83 5.52
N ALA A 149 6.00 -11.21 6.59
CA ALA A 149 6.58 -11.33 7.93
C ALA A 149 6.63 -12.80 8.38
N MET A 150 5.50 -13.51 8.28
CA MET A 150 5.44 -14.95 8.58
C MET A 150 6.31 -15.83 7.65
N ALA A 151 6.65 -15.33 6.46
CA ALA A 151 7.54 -16.00 5.52
C ALA A 151 9.02 -15.60 5.67
N GLY A 152 9.40 -14.86 6.72
CA GLY A 152 10.76 -14.37 6.91
C GLY A 152 11.21 -13.42 5.80
N ARG A 153 10.29 -12.59 5.30
CA ARG A 153 10.45 -11.68 4.15
C ARG A 153 10.76 -12.38 2.82
N ASN A 154 10.52 -13.68 2.69
CA ASN A 154 10.66 -14.38 1.42
C ASN A 154 9.52 -14.00 0.45
N GLU A 155 9.82 -13.11 -0.48
CA GLU A 155 8.87 -12.62 -1.51
C GLU A 155 8.31 -13.72 -2.42
N GLN A 156 9.02 -14.85 -2.57
CA GLN A 156 8.55 -15.99 -3.38
C GLN A 156 7.24 -16.57 -2.87
N VAL A 157 6.89 -16.34 -1.60
CA VAL A 157 5.61 -16.76 -1.03
C VAL A 157 4.40 -16.11 -1.71
N LEU A 158 4.62 -14.95 -2.36
CA LEU A 158 3.60 -14.22 -3.10
C LEU A 158 3.56 -14.59 -4.59
N ALA A 159 4.48 -15.44 -5.06
CA ALA A 159 4.54 -15.86 -6.45
C ALA A 159 3.28 -16.63 -6.84
N GLY A 160 2.71 -16.30 -7.99
CA GLY A 160 1.49 -16.93 -8.51
C GLY A 160 0.19 -16.49 -7.83
N ILE A 161 0.24 -15.53 -6.90
CA ILE A 161 -0.98 -14.93 -6.34
C ILE A 161 -1.55 -13.92 -7.34
N HIS A 162 -2.82 -14.14 -7.70
CA HIS A 162 -3.57 -13.31 -8.67
C HIS A 162 -4.95 -12.89 -8.17
N SER A 163 -5.36 -13.30 -6.97
CA SER A 163 -6.66 -12.95 -6.38
C SER A 163 -6.57 -12.76 -4.87
N ARG A 164 -7.55 -12.06 -4.29
CA ARG A 164 -7.58 -11.77 -2.86
C ARG A 164 -7.79 -13.05 -2.04
N GLU A 165 -8.57 -13.98 -2.57
CA GLU A 165 -8.83 -15.29 -1.98
C GLU A 165 -7.55 -16.14 -1.96
N ALA A 166 -6.75 -16.10 -3.04
CA ALA A 166 -5.46 -16.76 -3.09
C ALA A 166 -4.47 -16.17 -2.06
N LEU A 167 -4.46 -14.84 -1.89
CA LEU A 167 -3.68 -14.18 -0.86
C LEU A 167 -4.12 -14.59 0.54
N GLN A 168 -5.43 -14.58 0.82
CA GLN A 168 -5.99 -15.00 2.10
C GLN A 168 -5.65 -16.47 2.40
N ALA A 169 -5.87 -17.37 1.44
CA ALA A 169 -5.57 -18.78 1.61
C ALA A 169 -4.07 -19.03 1.86
N GLN A 170 -3.20 -18.27 1.19
CA GLN A 170 -1.75 -18.37 1.43
C GLN A 170 -1.38 -17.84 2.82
N HIS A 171 -1.95 -16.71 3.22
CA HIS A 171 -1.79 -16.16 4.56
C HIS A 171 -2.23 -17.17 5.64
N ASP A 172 -3.42 -17.75 5.51
CA ASP A 172 -3.96 -18.70 6.50
C ASP A 172 -3.08 -19.95 6.63
N ARG A 173 -2.56 -20.47 5.51
CA ARG A 173 -1.58 -21.56 5.55
C ARG A 173 -0.30 -21.18 6.29
N LEU A 174 0.18 -19.95 6.13
CA LEU A 174 1.36 -19.48 6.85
C LEU A 174 1.06 -19.29 8.33
N VAL A 175 -0.10 -18.74 8.70
CA VAL A 175 -0.55 -18.65 10.10
C VAL A 175 -0.56 -20.03 10.72
N GLU A 176 -1.17 -21.01 10.06
CA GLU A 176 -1.18 -22.38 10.54
C GLU A 176 0.23 -22.96 10.66
N ARG A 177 1.10 -22.76 9.68
CA ARG A 177 2.48 -23.27 9.72
C ARG A 177 3.29 -22.63 10.84
N PHE A 178 3.23 -21.31 10.96
CA PHE A 178 3.90 -20.51 11.97
C PHE A 178 3.45 -20.94 13.37
N ASN A 179 2.13 -21.09 13.57
CA ASN A 179 1.57 -21.51 14.86
C ASN A 179 1.73 -23.02 15.12
N ARG A 180 1.74 -23.90 14.11
CA ARG A 180 1.96 -25.36 14.26
C ARG A 180 3.41 -25.73 14.53
N ALA A 181 4.37 -25.02 13.93
CA ALA A 181 5.78 -25.09 14.35
C ALA A 181 5.89 -24.88 15.88
N ASN A 182 4.91 -24.16 16.43
CA ASN A 182 4.71 -23.83 17.83
C ASN A 182 3.53 -24.58 18.50
N SER A 183 3.13 -25.81 18.14
CA SER A 183 1.94 -26.45 18.78
C SER A 183 2.08 -27.74 19.63
N ARG A 184 3.13 -28.59 19.54
CA ARG A 184 3.22 -29.78 20.44
C ARG A 184 4.61 -30.16 21.00
N ASN A 185 5.72 -29.82 20.33
CA ASN A 185 7.07 -29.74 20.91
C ASN A 185 7.43 -28.26 21.14
N SER A 186 6.43 -27.50 21.60
CA SER A 186 6.22 -26.13 21.17
C SER A 186 6.54 -25.05 22.17
N GLU A 187 6.49 -25.40 23.44
CA GLU A 187 6.74 -24.44 24.49
C GLU A 187 8.22 -24.09 24.53
N GLU A 188 9.08 -25.12 24.55
CA GLU A 188 10.53 -24.96 24.42
C GLU A 188 10.90 -24.20 23.14
N LYS A 189 10.32 -24.55 21.98
CA LYS A 189 10.58 -23.82 20.73
C LYS A 189 10.11 -22.36 20.76
N ARG A 190 8.98 -22.06 21.40
CA ARG A 190 8.54 -20.68 21.58
C ARG A 190 9.44 -19.92 22.53
N GLN A 191 9.95 -20.57 23.57
CA GLN A 191 10.93 -19.98 24.48
C GLN A 191 12.25 -19.71 23.76
N ASP A 192 12.73 -20.65 22.95
CA ASP A 192 13.92 -20.48 22.11
C ASP A 192 13.72 -19.32 21.13
N LEU A 193 12.59 -19.28 20.42
CA LEU A 193 12.29 -18.17 19.50
C LEU A 193 12.12 -16.84 20.24
N ALA A 194 11.46 -16.82 21.40
CA ALA A 194 11.35 -15.61 22.22
C ALA A 194 12.72 -15.10 22.68
N LYS A 195 13.65 -16.02 22.95
CA LYS A 195 15.04 -15.70 23.26
C LYS A 195 15.78 -15.15 22.05
N GLU A 196 15.64 -15.77 20.87
CA GLU A 196 16.19 -15.26 19.61
C GLU A 196 15.67 -13.83 19.33
N LEU A 197 14.37 -13.58 19.50
CA LEU A 197 13.77 -12.24 19.36
C LEU A 197 14.33 -11.25 20.40
N SER A 198 14.55 -11.71 21.63
CA SER A 198 15.19 -10.90 22.67
C SER A 198 16.64 -10.56 22.34
N GLU A 199 17.37 -11.46 21.69
CA GLU A 199 18.75 -11.25 21.23
C GLU A 199 18.81 -10.31 20.01
N GLU A 200 17.84 -10.40 19.10
CA GLU A 200 17.75 -9.58 17.88
C GLU A 200 17.25 -8.15 18.17
N HIS A 201 16.15 -8.03 18.92
CA HIS A 201 15.42 -6.77 19.10
C HIS A 201 15.61 -6.13 20.48
N GLY A 202 16.19 -6.88 21.44
CA GLY A 202 16.30 -6.46 22.84
C GLY A 202 15.05 -6.74 23.66
N ASP A 203 14.90 -6.01 24.76
CA ASP A 203 13.77 -6.16 25.68
C ASP A 203 12.43 -5.82 25.00
N TYR A 204 11.38 -6.55 25.37
CA TYR A 204 10.03 -6.24 24.91
C TYR A 204 9.61 -4.83 25.38
N PRO A 205 9.14 -3.96 24.48
CA PRO A 205 8.92 -2.56 24.80
C PRO A 205 7.75 -2.38 25.77
N LYS A 206 7.88 -1.39 26.66
CA LYS A 206 6.87 -1.11 27.67
C LYS A 206 5.61 -0.54 27.01
N PRO A 207 4.41 -1.12 27.26
CA PRO A 207 3.17 -0.62 26.72
C PRO A 207 2.86 0.81 27.22
N PRO A 208 2.38 1.72 26.34
CA PRO A 208 2.12 3.11 26.70
C PRO A 208 0.85 3.27 27.55
N LEU A 209 -0.10 2.34 27.43
CA LEU A 209 -1.36 2.38 28.18
C LEU A 209 -1.33 1.33 29.29
N ALA A 210 -1.81 1.74 30.46
CA ALA A 210 -2.03 0.82 31.57
C ALA A 210 -3.14 -0.18 31.20
N PRO A 211 -3.11 -1.41 31.75
CA PRO A 211 -4.22 -2.34 31.63
C PRO A 211 -5.50 -1.69 32.19
N ILE A 212 -6.61 -1.93 31.52
CA ILE A 212 -7.96 -1.60 32.02
C ILE A 212 -8.75 -2.89 32.16
N GLU A 213 -9.89 -2.84 32.85
CA GLU A 213 -10.70 -4.03 33.07
C GLU A 213 -11.04 -4.74 31.76
N GLY A 214 -10.59 -5.99 31.63
CA GLY A 214 -10.81 -6.82 30.45
C GLY A 214 -9.85 -6.57 29.28
N ILE A 215 -8.89 -5.63 29.34
CA ILE A 215 -7.89 -5.38 28.28
C ILE A 215 -6.49 -5.25 28.90
N GLU A 216 -5.61 -6.16 28.53
CA GLU A 216 -4.27 -6.29 29.10
C GLU A 216 -3.20 -6.23 28.01
N PRO A 217 -2.10 -5.47 28.20
CA PRO A 217 -1.01 -5.46 27.24
C PRO A 217 -0.24 -6.78 27.27
N LEU A 218 0.24 -7.23 26.11
CA LEU A 218 1.29 -8.24 26.05
C LEU A 218 2.60 -7.64 26.55
N ARG A 219 3.37 -8.38 27.35
CA ARG A 219 4.56 -7.85 28.04
C ARG A 219 5.86 -8.55 27.70
N SER A 220 5.83 -9.54 26.82
CA SER A 220 7.02 -10.29 26.42
C SER A 220 6.90 -10.84 25.01
N TRP A 221 8.05 -11.17 24.40
CA TRP A 221 8.09 -11.86 23.11
C TRP A 221 7.38 -13.21 23.17
N LEU A 222 7.48 -13.92 24.30
CA LEU A 222 6.77 -15.17 24.52
C LEU A 222 5.25 -14.97 24.49
N GLU A 223 4.74 -13.98 25.22
CA GLU A 223 3.30 -13.66 25.22
C GLU A 223 2.78 -13.30 23.82
N LEU A 224 3.59 -12.60 23.01
CA LEU A 224 3.25 -12.28 21.61
C LEU A 224 3.08 -13.55 20.77
N LEU A 225 4.01 -14.50 20.90
CA LEU A 225 3.98 -15.79 20.20
C LEU A 225 2.82 -16.68 20.68
N GLU A 226 2.56 -16.70 21.99
CA GLU A 226 1.44 -17.43 22.60
C GLU A 226 0.09 -16.88 22.15
N GLU A 227 -0.05 -15.55 22.10
CA GLU A 227 -1.25 -14.89 21.60
C GLU A 227 -1.53 -15.30 20.15
N GLY A 228 -0.49 -15.24 19.30
CA GLY A 228 -0.52 -15.70 17.92
C GLY A 228 -1.04 -17.13 17.78
N ALA A 229 -0.48 -18.04 18.56
CA ALA A 229 -0.83 -19.45 18.53
C ALA A 229 -2.23 -19.73 19.08
N THR A 230 -2.60 -19.09 20.20
CA THR A 230 -3.89 -19.29 20.89
C THR A 230 -5.05 -18.79 20.04
N MET A 231 -4.93 -17.58 19.51
CA MET A 231 -5.95 -16.95 18.69
C MET A 231 -5.90 -17.38 17.22
N ARG A 232 -4.87 -18.15 16.84
CA ARG A 232 -4.62 -18.63 15.47
C ARG A 232 -4.62 -17.50 14.44
N HIS A 233 -3.88 -16.43 14.74
CA HIS A 233 -3.72 -15.27 13.86
C HIS A 233 -2.24 -14.87 13.75
N CYS A 234 -1.95 -13.90 12.88
CA CYS A 234 -0.60 -13.49 12.50
C CYS A 234 0.17 -12.65 13.55
N VAL A 235 -0.41 -12.27 14.69
CA VAL A 235 0.23 -11.32 15.63
C VAL A 235 1.60 -11.78 16.13
N GLY A 236 1.85 -13.09 16.19
CA GLY A 236 3.16 -13.63 16.59
C GLY A 236 4.32 -13.22 15.65
N SER A 237 4.01 -12.73 14.44
CA SER A 237 4.98 -12.22 13.46
C SER A 237 5.18 -10.71 13.50
N TYR A 238 4.65 -10.03 14.52
CA TYR A 238 4.73 -8.57 14.67
C TYR A 238 5.97 -8.13 15.46
N ASP A 239 7.02 -8.93 15.49
CA ASP A 239 8.25 -8.67 16.24
C ASP A 239 8.88 -7.32 15.89
N VAL A 240 9.08 -7.02 14.59
CA VAL A 240 9.68 -5.76 14.13
C VAL A 240 8.85 -4.52 14.48
N PRO A 241 7.56 -4.40 14.12
CA PRO A 241 6.78 -3.20 14.44
C PRO A 241 6.59 -3.02 15.95
N VAL A 242 6.57 -4.11 16.74
CA VAL A 242 6.58 -4.03 18.21
C VAL A 242 7.93 -3.48 18.67
N ALA A 243 9.05 -4.07 18.25
CA ALA A 243 10.41 -3.65 18.63
C ALA A 243 10.67 -2.16 18.34
N LEU A 244 10.18 -1.66 17.21
CA LEU A 244 10.29 -0.25 16.80
C LEU A 244 9.34 0.70 17.57
N GLY A 245 8.43 0.16 18.39
CA GLY A 245 7.42 0.93 19.12
C GLY A 245 6.33 1.52 18.21
N GLU A 246 6.19 0.99 16.99
CA GLU A 246 5.15 1.42 16.04
C GLU A 246 3.77 0.88 16.43
N VAL A 247 3.72 -0.28 17.08
CA VAL A 247 2.50 -0.91 17.59
C VAL A 247 2.73 -1.50 18.98
N PHE A 248 1.66 -1.53 19.78
CA PHE A 248 1.63 -2.21 21.07
C PHE A 248 0.40 -3.09 21.11
N ILE A 249 0.60 -4.37 21.39
CA ILE A 249 -0.46 -5.38 21.30
C ILE A 249 -1.11 -5.59 22.67
N TYR A 250 -2.43 -5.62 22.68
CA TYR A 250 -3.24 -5.92 23.85
C TYR A 250 -4.13 -7.13 23.58
N ARG A 251 -4.33 -7.95 24.60
CA ARG A 251 -5.36 -8.98 24.60
C ARG A 251 -6.58 -8.46 25.35
N MET A 252 -7.74 -8.56 24.73
CA MET A 252 -9.02 -8.27 25.35
C MET A 252 -9.70 -9.58 25.71
N ILE A 253 -10.07 -9.71 26.98
CA ILE A 253 -10.67 -10.90 27.59
C ILE A 253 -12.20 -10.73 27.67
N HIS A 254 -12.67 -9.50 27.87
CA HIS A 254 -14.10 -9.17 27.99
C HIS A 254 -14.46 -7.88 27.22
N PRO A 255 -15.70 -7.77 26.67
CA PRO A 255 -16.74 -8.79 26.60
C PRO A 255 -16.42 -10.02 25.73
N GLU A 256 -15.54 -9.89 24.74
CA GLU A 256 -15.17 -10.99 23.84
C GLU A 256 -13.66 -11.10 23.68
N ARG A 257 -13.19 -12.32 23.44
CA ARG A 257 -11.77 -12.61 23.29
C ARG A 257 -11.27 -12.08 21.95
N LEU A 258 -10.42 -11.05 21.97
CA LEU A 258 -9.79 -10.49 20.76
C LEU A 258 -8.41 -9.89 21.05
N THR A 259 -7.68 -9.56 19.98
CA THR A 259 -6.35 -8.95 20.02
C THR A 259 -6.44 -7.57 19.38
N ILE A 260 -5.87 -6.57 20.06
CA ILE A 260 -5.93 -5.14 19.70
C ILE A 260 -4.53 -4.63 19.40
#